data_AF-A0A821PEP2-F1
#
_entry.id   AF-A0A821PEP2-F1
#
_cell.length_a   1.000
_cell.length_b   1.000
_cell.length_c   1.000
_cell.angle_alpha   90.00
_cell.angle_beta   90.00
_cell.angle_gamma   90.00
#
_symmetry.space_group_name_H-M   'P 1'
#
loop_
_entity.id
_entity.type
_entity.pdbx_description
1 polymer ?
#
loop_
_entity_poly.entity_id
_entity_poly.type
_entity_poly.pdbx_seq_one_letter_code
_entity_poly.pdbx_strand_id
1 'polypeptide(L)'
;MVSQDVVFFAEETGLVRYCIVYDKRLNNADRRSAEIVLEGFSKLDVRDYEKDCLRVRARMLTNRVTNKPVDSLVIALTGHALQEPVEKDIKATHINKQAMETFDKGKKKFHCRLPDSTIVMEAEEYCRRYYIEQGEYTHGEHWEGSIITTIFTLLFWDIIYAELRGVRGIFITPYQKYPLDLFTESFYWNRQCLIEDRLNNMEKSSVEDLIPSMKKVWDTRPECELSDIQRKKMNWDKIEAISKCLGNRSLAIICRRLALDYRYNHSGFPDLTMWNPLTKQISFVEVKTDSDKPSIKQIQWMRYLQCNNINTEFCYIGTNTTKSKARNVNN
;
A
#
# COMPACT_ATOMS: atom_id res chain seq x y z
N MET A 1 -14.26 34.50 15.08
CA MET A 1 -14.45 34.10 13.67
C MET A 1 -13.08 33.99 13.01
N VAL A 2 -12.56 32.77 12.88
CA VAL A 2 -11.41 32.48 12.01
C VAL A 2 -11.76 31.19 11.26
N SER A 3 -11.86 31.34 9.94
CA SER A 3 -12.10 30.37 8.87
C SER A 3 -11.28 29.09 9.06
N GLN A 4 -11.89 27.90 9.08
CA GLN A 4 -12.04 27.00 7.93
C GLN A 4 -10.79 26.95 7.04
N ASP A 5 -9.97 25.92 7.27
CA ASP A 5 -9.54 24.93 6.25
C ASP A 5 -8.77 23.80 6.94
N VAL A 6 -9.52 22.76 7.32
CA VAL A 6 -8.98 21.51 7.87
C VAL A 6 -9.07 20.46 6.78
N VAL A 7 -7.95 20.18 6.11
CA VAL A 7 -7.84 18.97 5.29
C VAL A 7 -7.58 17.81 6.25
N PHE A 8 -8.67 17.09 6.57
CA PHE A 8 -8.67 15.88 7.38
C PHE A 8 -8.12 14.70 6.58
N PHE A 9 -7.01 14.08 7.01
CA PHE A 9 -6.62 12.75 6.53
C PHE A 9 -7.18 11.67 7.47
N ALA A 10 -8.03 10.80 6.94
CA ALA A 10 -8.97 9.93 7.66
C ALA A 10 -8.39 8.61 8.25
N GLU A 11 -7.07 8.39 8.23
CA GLU A 11 -6.55 7.00 8.25
C GLU A 11 -5.63 6.57 9.42
N GLU A 12 -5.35 7.41 10.41
CA GLU A 12 -4.49 7.03 11.55
C GLU A 12 -5.32 6.71 12.81
N THR A 13 -4.91 5.70 13.58
CA THR A 13 -5.57 5.36 14.85
C THR A 13 -5.54 6.51 15.84
N GLY A 14 -6.49 6.50 16.78
CA GLY A 14 -6.65 7.57 17.77
C GLY A 14 -5.35 7.89 18.51
N LEU A 15 -4.51 6.89 18.80
CA LEU A 15 -3.24 7.07 19.49
C LEU A 15 -2.15 7.71 18.62
N VAL A 16 -1.97 7.26 17.37
CA VAL A 16 -1.00 7.86 16.43
C VAL A 16 -1.38 9.32 16.15
N ARG A 17 -2.69 9.58 15.94
CA ARG A 17 -3.21 10.94 15.83
C ARG A 17 -2.99 11.77 17.08
N TYR A 18 -3.23 11.19 18.26
CA TYR A 18 -3.01 11.86 19.54
C TYR A 18 -1.53 12.26 19.68
N CYS A 19 -0.58 11.37 19.37
CA CYS A 19 0.85 11.68 19.33
C CYS A 19 1.18 12.84 18.38
N ILE A 20 0.64 12.84 17.16
CA ILE A 20 0.90 13.88 16.15
C ILE A 20 0.32 15.22 16.56
N VAL A 21 -0.90 15.24 17.11
CA VAL A 21 -1.56 16.46 17.60
C VAL A 21 -0.78 17.03 18.77
N TYR A 22 -0.37 16.19 19.72
CA TYR A 22 0.40 16.62 20.89
C TYR A 22 1.73 17.26 20.48
N ASP A 23 2.42 16.63 19.53
CA ASP A 23 3.70 17.16 19.07
C ASP A 23 3.59 18.44 18.23
N LYS A 24 2.70 18.47 17.24
CA LYS A 24 2.64 19.59 16.28
C LYS A 24 2.00 20.84 16.85
N ARG A 25 1.14 20.71 17.88
CA ARG A 25 0.32 21.84 18.36
C ARG A 25 0.66 22.31 19.76
N LEU A 26 1.39 21.54 20.57
CA LEU A 26 1.79 21.94 21.91
C LEU A 26 3.31 22.18 21.95
N ASN A 27 3.73 23.40 21.59
CA ASN A 27 5.10 23.87 21.83
C ASN A 27 5.51 23.57 23.28
N ASN A 28 6.60 22.81 23.49
CA ASN A 28 7.15 22.29 24.77
C ASN A 28 6.70 20.90 25.27
N ALA A 29 6.10 20.04 24.45
CA ALA A 29 5.62 18.74 24.92
C ALA A 29 6.49 17.52 24.56
N ASP A 30 7.81 17.64 24.38
CA ASP A 30 8.65 16.55 23.86
C ASP A 30 8.78 15.36 24.83
N ARG A 31 8.86 15.64 26.15
CA ARG A 31 8.79 14.59 27.17
C ARG A 31 7.46 13.83 27.09
N ARG A 32 6.35 14.55 27.07
CA ARG A 32 5.02 13.94 27.04
C ARG A 32 4.77 13.20 25.73
N SER A 33 5.23 13.75 24.62
CA SER A 33 5.17 13.10 23.30
C SER A 33 5.99 11.82 23.28
N ALA A 34 7.19 11.81 23.87
CA ALA A 34 8.01 10.61 24.02
C ALA A 34 7.34 9.55 24.91
N GLU A 35 6.76 9.95 26.05
CA GLU A 35 6.01 9.07 26.94
C GLU A 35 4.79 8.43 26.24
N ILE A 36 4.00 9.22 25.49
CA ILE A 36 2.83 8.70 24.77
C ILE A 36 3.27 7.71 23.69
N VAL A 37 4.36 7.98 22.97
CA VAL A 37 4.89 7.06 21.96
C VAL A 37 5.33 5.73 22.60
N LEU A 38 6.02 5.77 23.74
CA LEU A 38 6.40 4.57 24.50
C LEU A 38 5.20 3.81 25.08
N GLU A 39 4.19 4.53 25.57
CA GLU A 39 2.92 3.95 26.01
C GLU A 39 2.25 3.20 24.85
N GLY A 40 2.28 3.78 23.65
CA GLY A 40 1.76 3.14 22.45
C GLY A 40 2.49 1.86 22.05
N PHE A 41 3.80 1.78 22.23
CA PHE A 41 4.53 0.53 22.03
C PHE A 41 4.21 -0.55 23.06
N SER A 42 3.83 -0.14 24.28
CA SER A 42 3.55 -1.05 25.40
C SER A 42 2.12 -1.61 25.37
N LYS A 43 1.25 -1.05 24.53
CA LYS A 43 -0.15 -1.47 24.40
C LYS A 43 -0.27 -2.75 23.55
N LEU A 44 -0.90 -3.76 24.14
CA LEU A 44 -1.07 -5.09 23.52
C LEU A 44 -2.00 -5.08 22.31
N ASP A 45 -2.93 -4.13 22.24
CA ASP A 45 -3.93 -3.98 21.18
C ASP A 45 -3.41 -3.20 19.96
N VAL A 46 -2.20 -2.63 20.03
CA VAL A 46 -1.61 -1.90 18.91
C VAL A 46 -1.04 -2.86 17.88
N ARG A 47 -1.55 -2.77 16.65
CA ARG A 47 -1.17 -3.62 15.52
C ARG A 47 0.24 -3.26 15.05
N ASP A 48 0.95 -4.23 14.45
CA ASP A 48 2.36 -4.01 14.08
C ASP A 48 2.56 -2.88 13.08
N TYR A 49 1.61 -2.66 12.18
CA TYR A 49 1.67 -1.53 11.26
C TYR A 49 1.47 -0.18 11.97
N GLU A 50 0.72 -0.14 13.08
CA GLU A 50 0.54 1.07 13.88
C GLU A 50 1.81 1.34 14.70
N LYS A 51 2.46 0.28 15.18
CA LYS A 51 3.79 0.38 15.78
C LYS A 51 4.78 0.97 14.78
N ASP A 52 4.76 0.60 13.51
CA ASP A 52 5.64 1.22 12.50
C ASP A 52 5.39 2.72 12.34
N CYS A 53 4.13 3.18 12.36
CA CYS A 53 3.82 4.61 12.40
C CYS A 53 4.42 5.29 13.64
N LEU A 54 4.36 4.63 14.80
CA LEU A 54 5.00 5.10 16.03
C LEU A 54 6.54 5.06 15.94
N ARG A 55 7.15 4.13 15.20
CA ARG A 55 8.61 4.04 15.01
C ARG A 55 9.17 5.23 14.24
N VAL A 56 8.48 5.68 13.18
CA VAL A 56 8.81 6.92 12.46
C VAL A 56 8.86 8.09 13.45
N ARG A 57 7.86 8.15 14.34
CA ARG A 57 7.72 9.19 15.35
C ARG A 57 8.80 9.10 16.43
N ALA A 58 9.13 7.91 16.89
CA ALA A 58 10.21 7.65 17.82
C ALA A 58 11.54 8.16 17.25
N ARG A 59 11.84 7.84 15.99
CA ARG A 59 13.04 8.29 15.27
C ARG A 59 13.11 9.82 15.14
N MET A 60 11.99 10.47 14.85
CA MET A 60 11.94 11.93 14.81
C MET A 60 12.29 12.53 16.18
N LEU A 61 11.75 11.99 17.27
CA LEU A 61 12.01 12.46 18.63
C LEU A 61 13.45 12.20 19.07
N THR A 62 14.05 11.06 18.72
CA THR A 62 15.45 10.75 19.06
C THR A 62 16.45 11.67 18.35
N ASN A 63 16.14 12.07 17.11
CA ASN A 63 17.00 12.89 16.28
C ASN A 63 16.81 14.40 16.46
N ARG A 64 15.95 14.84 17.40
CA ARG A 64 15.75 16.25 17.69
C ARG A 64 17.00 16.88 18.29
N VAL A 65 17.31 18.09 17.80
CA VAL A 65 18.38 18.93 18.33
C VAL A 65 17.83 19.93 19.35
N THR A 66 16.69 20.56 19.06
CA THR A 66 15.99 21.47 19.96
C THR A 66 14.88 20.72 20.72
N ASN A 67 14.66 21.09 21.99
CA ASN A 67 13.66 20.49 22.88
C ASN A 67 13.75 18.97 23.03
N LYS A 68 14.91 18.37 22.77
CA LYS A 68 15.13 16.92 22.80
C LYS A 68 14.60 16.29 24.11
N PRO A 69 13.89 15.15 24.06
CA PRO A 69 13.49 14.43 25.26
C PRO A 69 14.70 14.09 26.15
N VAL A 70 14.46 13.88 27.45
CA VAL A 70 15.51 13.45 28.39
C VAL A 70 16.15 12.12 27.95
N ASP A 71 17.43 11.94 28.25
CA ASP A 71 18.24 10.84 27.72
C ASP A 71 17.66 9.45 27.96
N SER A 72 17.03 9.23 29.13
CA SER A 72 16.36 7.95 29.44
C SER A 72 15.23 7.61 28.45
N LEU A 73 14.43 8.61 28.05
CA LEU A 73 13.39 8.43 27.05
C LEU A 73 13.97 8.29 25.64
N VAL A 74 15.06 8.99 25.33
CA VAL A 74 15.76 8.85 24.04
C VAL A 74 16.31 7.44 23.87
N ILE A 75 16.93 6.87 24.91
CA ILE A 75 17.43 5.48 24.90
C ILE A 75 16.28 4.50 24.64
N ALA A 76 15.17 4.63 25.37
CA ALA A 76 14.00 3.77 25.20
C ALA A 76 13.41 3.89 23.78
N LEU A 77 13.23 5.11 23.26
CA LEU A 77 12.72 5.34 21.91
C LEU A 77 13.67 4.81 20.82
N THR A 78 14.98 4.89 21.04
CA THR A 78 15.98 4.41 20.07
C THR A 78 15.84 2.91 19.82
N GLY A 79 15.59 2.12 20.88
CA GLY A 79 15.36 0.68 20.74
C GLY A 79 14.20 0.33 19.80
N HIS A 80 13.12 1.12 19.83
CA HIS A 80 11.98 0.95 18.93
C HIS A 80 12.24 1.54 17.54
N ALA A 81 12.90 2.70 17.45
CA ALA A 81 13.21 3.38 16.19
C ALA A 81 14.09 2.52 15.26
N LEU A 82 15.00 1.72 15.81
CA LEU A 82 15.86 0.83 15.02
C LEU A 82 15.12 -0.34 14.35
N GLN A 83 13.90 -0.65 14.81
CA GLN A 83 13.05 -1.69 14.22
C GLN A 83 12.18 -1.18 13.06
N GLU A 84 12.34 0.08 12.66
CA GLU A 84 11.53 0.73 11.62
C GLU A 84 11.60 -0.02 10.28
N PRO A 85 10.48 -0.05 9.52
CA PRO A 85 10.49 -0.32 8.10
C PRO A 85 11.42 0.60 7.32
N VAL A 86 12.59 0.11 6.95
CA VAL A 86 13.55 0.92 6.21
C VAL A 86 13.46 0.63 4.72
N GLU A 87 13.12 1.67 3.98
CA GLU A 87 13.15 1.79 2.51
C GLU A 87 14.44 1.20 1.89
N LYS A 88 15.57 1.31 2.59
CA LYS A 88 16.90 0.84 2.13
C LYS A 88 17.01 -0.68 1.95
N ASP A 89 16.12 -1.46 2.58
CA ASP A 89 16.18 -2.93 2.55
C ASP A 89 15.40 -3.51 1.36
N ILE A 90 14.75 -2.65 0.57
CA ILE A 90 13.96 -3.02 -0.60
C ILE A 90 14.77 -2.70 -1.87
N LYS A 91 14.70 -3.58 -2.87
CA LYS A 91 15.35 -3.38 -4.17
C LYS A 91 14.94 -2.02 -4.75
N ALA A 92 15.89 -1.29 -5.32
CA ALA A 92 15.66 0.01 -5.93
C ALA A 92 16.35 0.13 -7.28
N THR A 93 15.59 0.54 -8.28
CA THR A 93 16.05 0.92 -9.61
C THR A 93 16.10 2.45 -9.71
N HIS A 94 17.14 2.98 -10.35
CA HIS A 94 17.37 4.43 -10.43
C HIS A 94 17.48 4.88 -11.89
N ILE A 95 16.55 5.74 -12.30
CA ILE A 95 16.49 6.33 -13.64
C ILE A 95 16.98 7.78 -13.55
N ASN A 96 18.15 8.06 -14.13
CA ASN A 96 18.66 9.42 -14.19
C ASN A 96 17.92 10.21 -15.29
N LYS A 97 17.01 11.10 -14.89
CA LYS A 97 16.23 11.91 -15.82
C LYS A 97 15.84 13.24 -15.20
N GLN A 98 16.12 14.32 -15.93
CA GLN A 98 15.68 15.66 -15.53
C GLN A 98 14.18 15.82 -15.74
N ALA A 99 13.48 16.21 -14.67
CA ALA A 99 12.08 16.62 -14.74
C ALA A 99 11.96 17.93 -15.50
N MET A 100 10.84 18.10 -16.21
CA MET A 100 10.50 19.35 -16.85
C MET A 100 10.30 20.45 -15.81
N GLU A 101 10.74 21.65 -16.16
CA GLU A 101 10.41 22.84 -15.37
C GLU A 101 8.92 23.12 -15.55
N THR A 102 8.16 22.94 -14.47
CA THR A 102 6.74 23.24 -14.41
C THR A 102 6.52 24.34 -13.39
N PHE A 103 5.84 25.41 -13.80
CA PHE A 103 5.47 26.52 -12.91
C PHE A 103 4.30 26.16 -11.98
N ASP A 104 3.58 25.07 -12.29
CA ASP A 104 2.45 24.59 -11.50
C ASP A 104 2.86 23.52 -10.47
N LYS A 105 2.09 23.42 -9.39
CA LYS A 105 2.21 22.38 -8.34
C LYS A 105 1.73 20.98 -8.79
N GLY A 106 1.63 20.75 -10.10
CA GLY A 106 1.14 19.48 -10.67
C GLY A 106 2.16 18.35 -10.56
N LYS A 107 1.76 17.16 -10.99
CA LYS A 107 2.65 15.99 -11.09
C LYS A 107 3.86 16.31 -11.97
N LYS A 108 5.02 15.79 -11.59
CA LYS A 108 6.27 15.95 -12.35
C LYS A 108 6.15 15.23 -13.69
N LYS A 109 6.64 15.90 -14.74
CA LYS A 109 6.61 15.40 -16.12
C LYS A 109 8.02 15.30 -16.68
N PHE A 110 8.21 14.38 -17.62
CA PHE A 110 9.50 14.06 -18.21
C PHE A 110 9.37 13.97 -19.74
N HIS A 111 10.39 14.47 -20.45
CA HIS A 111 10.50 14.29 -21.90
C HIS A 111 10.99 12.88 -22.23
N CYS A 112 10.23 12.14 -23.03
CA CYS A 112 10.64 10.85 -23.59
C CYS A 112 10.89 11.01 -25.10
N ARG A 113 12.08 10.64 -25.56
CA ARG A 113 12.42 10.66 -27.00
C ARG A 113 12.01 9.32 -27.59
N LEU A 114 11.08 9.37 -28.53
CA LEU A 114 10.73 8.27 -29.44
C LEU A 114 11.54 8.42 -30.74
N PRO A 115 11.61 7.39 -31.59
CA PRO A 115 12.33 7.46 -32.87
C PRO A 115 11.95 8.69 -33.72
N ASP A 116 10.65 9.01 -33.78
CA ASP A 116 10.12 10.06 -34.67
C ASP A 116 9.54 11.28 -33.93
N SER A 117 9.53 11.29 -32.60
CA SER A 117 8.92 12.37 -31.83
C SER A 117 9.47 12.48 -30.41
N THR A 118 9.20 13.60 -29.74
CA THR A 118 9.38 13.73 -28.30
C THR A 118 8.02 13.88 -27.66
N ILE A 119 7.69 12.98 -26.74
CA ILE A 119 6.44 13.03 -25.98
C ILE A 119 6.72 13.42 -24.52
N VAL A 120 5.69 13.93 -23.85
CA VAL A 120 5.74 14.30 -22.44
C VAL A 120 4.87 13.33 -21.65
N MET A 121 5.39 12.81 -20.55
CA MET A 121 4.69 11.83 -19.72
C MET A 121 4.97 12.05 -18.22
N GLU A 122 4.09 11.52 -17.37
CA GLU A 122 4.27 11.50 -15.91
C GLU A 122 5.35 10.49 -15.50
N ALA A 123 5.77 10.54 -14.23
CA ALA A 123 6.82 9.68 -13.69
C ALA A 123 6.48 8.20 -13.86
N GLU A 124 5.25 7.82 -13.54
CA GLU A 124 4.73 6.46 -13.52
C GLU A 124 4.71 5.86 -14.94
N GLU A 125 4.27 6.65 -15.92
CA GLU A 125 4.31 6.28 -17.34
C GLU A 125 5.74 6.12 -17.87
N TYR A 126 6.65 7.02 -17.47
CA TYR A 126 8.06 6.94 -17.85
C TYR A 126 8.70 5.66 -17.30
N CYS A 127 8.51 5.39 -16.01
CA CYS A 127 9.03 4.19 -15.36
C CYS A 127 8.44 2.93 -15.99
N ARG A 128 7.13 2.88 -16.23
CA ARG A 128 6.46 1.74 -16.89
C ARG A 128 7.10 1.42 -18.24
N ARG A 129 7.29 2.45 -19.08
CA ARG A 129 7.97 2.28 -20.38
C ARG A 129 9.40 1.79 -20.24
N TYR A 130 10.15 2.35 -19.31
CA TYR A 130 11.52 1.92 -19.03
C TYR A 130 11.59 0.42 -18.73
N TYR A 131 10.72 -0.10 -17.86
CA TYR A 131 10.68 -1.54 -17.54
C TYR A 131 10.28 -2.42 -18.74
N ILE A 132 9.35 -1.96 -19.59
CA ILE A 132 8.99 -2.67 -20.82
C ILE A 132 10.17 -2.72 -21.79
N GLU A 133 10.89 -1.60 -21.94
CA GLU A 133 12.06 -1.50 -22.84
C GLU A 133 13.26 -2.33 -22.35
N GLN A 134 13.37 -2.64 -21.05
CA GLN A 134 14.36 -3.61 -20.55
C GLN A 134 14.07 -5.06 -20.99
N GLY A 135 12.84 -5.36 -21.43
CA GLY A 135 12.47 -6.66 -21.99
C GLY A 135 12.12 -7.76 -20.98
N GLU A 136 12.30 -7.54 -19.68
CA GLU A 136 11.89 -8.48 -18.63
C GLU A 136 10.35 -8.60 -18.57
N TYR A 137 9.66 -7.47 -18.70
CA TYR A 137 8.21 -7.36 -18.69
C TYR A 137 7.68 -6.98 -20.07
N THR A 138 6.58 -7.62 -20.50
CA THR A 138 5.91 -7.29 -21.76
C THR A 138 4.73 -6.34 -21.56
N HIS A 139 4.21 -6.27 -20.33
CA HIS A 139 3.06 -5.45 -19.97
C HIS A 139 3.32 -4.73 -18.65
N GLY A 140 2.68 -3.58 -18.48
CA GLY A 140 2.67 -2.83 -17.23
C GLY A 140 1.49 -1.88 -17.18
N GLU A 141 0.95 -1.64 -15.99
CA GLU A 141 -0.18 -0.72 -15.78
C GLU A 141 -0.06 0.04 -14.45
N HIS A 142 -0.59 1.26 -14.43
CA HIS A 142 -0.65 2.12 -13.24
C HIS A 142 -2.05 2.07 -12.62
N TRP A 143 -2.18 1.37 -11.50
CA TRP A 143 -3.49 1.09 -10.89
C TRP A 143 -3.59 1.38 -9.40
N GLU A 144 -2.50 1.81 -8.74
CA GLU A 144 -2.49 2.32 -7.34
C GLU A 144 -3.23 1.37 -6.35
N GLY A 145 -3.13 0.05 -6.57
CA GLY A 145 -3.78 -0.99 -5.75
C GLY A 145 -5.16 -1.47 -6.19
N SER A 146 -5.80 -0.78 -7.14
CA SER A 146 -7.15 -1.14 -7.59
C SER A 146 -7.26 -2.52 -8.26
N ILE A 147 -6.16 -3.04 -8.81
CA ILE A 147 -6.09 -4.41 -9.32
C ILE A 147 -6.23 -5.44 -8.21
N ILE A 148 -5.57 -5.21 -7.09
CA ILE A 148 -5.57 -6.14 -5.96
C ILE A 148 -6.91 -6.12 -5.23
N THR A 149 -7.53 -4.94 -5.05
CA THR A 149 -8.88 -4.87 -4.47
C THR A 149 -9.93 -5.47 -5.40
N THR A 150 -9.77 -5.32 -6.72
CA THR A 150 -10.61 -6.01 -7.72
C THR A 150 -10.47 -7.53 -7.60
N ILE A 151 -9.24 -8.05 -7.59
CA ILE A 151 -8.98 -9.49 -7.46
C ILE A 151 -9.51 -10.04 -6.13
N PHE A 152 -9.27 -9.34 -5.02
CA PHE A 152 -9.82 -9.71 -3.71
C PHE A 152 -11.35 -9.79 -3.75
N THR A 153 -12.01 -8.78 -4.31
CA THR A 153 -13.47 -8.75 -4.41
C THR A 153 -14.02 -9.87 -5.28
N LEU A 154 -13.34 -10.21 -6.39
CA LEU A 154 -13.72 -11.36 -7.23
C LEU A 154 -13.57 -12.68 -6.49
N LEU A 155 -12.47 -12.84 -5.75
CA LEU A 155 -12.14 -14.07 -5.03
C LEU A 155 -12.94 -14.26 -3.75
N PHE A 156 -13.43 -13.19 -3.12
CA PHE A 156 -14.12 -13.23 -1.84
C PHE A 156 -15.56 -12.74 -1.93
N TRP A 157 -16.13 -12.60 -3.13
CA TRP A 157 -17.47 -12.03 -3.33
C TRP A 157 -18.53 -12.65 -2.42
N ASP A 158 -18.63 -13.98 -2.45
CA ASP A 158 -19.59 -14.76 -1.66
C ASP A 158 -19.36 -14.67 -0.14
N ILE A 159 -18.14 -14.32 0.28
CA ILE A 159 -17.77 -14.13 1.68
C ILE A 159 -18.05 -12.70 2.13
N ILE A 160 -17.67 -11.69 1.33
CA ILE A 160 -17.93 -10.27 1.60
C ILE A 160 -19.44 -10.05 1.77
N TYR A 161 -20.23 -10.59 0.84
CA TYR A 161 -21.68 -10.45 0.82
C TYR A 161 -22.44 -11.63 1.47
N ALA A 162 -21.77 -12.44 2.27
CA ALA A 162 -22.39 -13.54 3.00
C ALA A 162 -23.45 -13.03 3.98
N GLU A 163 -24.59 -13.72 4.05
CA GLU A 163 -25.53 -13.60 5.15
C GLU A 163 -25.02 -14.44 6.33
N LEU A 164 -24.60 -13.77 7.40
CA LEU A 164 -23.96 -14.42 8.55
C LEU A 164 -24.95 -14.67 9.68
N ARG A 165 -24.97 -15.90 10.21
CA ARG A 165 -25.80 -16.23 11.37
C ARG A 165 -25.33 -15.45 12.60
N GLY A 166 -26.24 -14.74 13.24
CA GLY A 166 -25.96 -13.99 14.48
C GLY A 166 -25.37 -12.59 14.28
N VAL A 167 -24.97 -12.21 13.06
CA VAL A 167 -24.52 -10.86 12.74
C VAL A 167 -25.68 -10.10 12.09
N ARG A 168 -26.11 -9.00 12.71
CA ARG A 168 -27.23 -8.17 12.22
C ARG A 168 -26.74 -6.76 11.92
N GLY A 169 -27.45 -6.06 11.02
CA GLY A 169 -27.22 -4.64 10.76
C GLY A 169 -26.02 -4.32 9.86
N ILE A 170 -25.35 -5.33 9.29
CA ILE A 170 -24.26 -5.10 8.31
C ILE A 170 -24.78 -4.77 6.91
N PHE A 171 -26.00 -5.21 6.57
CA PHE A 171 -26.76 -4.81 5.39
C PHE A 171 -28.09 -4.21 5.84
N ILE A 172 -28.29 -2.94 5.53
CA ILE A 172 -29.44 -2.10 5.87
C ILE A 172 -30.21 -1.73 4.60
N THR A 173 -29.52 -1.55 3.47
CA THR A 173 -30.17 -1.18 2.20
C THR A 173 -29.67 -1.99 1.00
N PRO A 174 -30.48 -2.15 -0.07
CA PRO A 174 -30.05 -2.79 -1.32
C PRO A 174 -28.98 -2.00 -2.10
N TYR A 175 -28.67 -0.77 -1.70
CA TYR A 175 -27.76 0.13 -2.41
C TYR A 175 -26.38 0.22 -1.75
N GLN A 176 -26.08 -0.65 -0.79
CA GLN A 176 -24.79 -0.69 -0.14
C GLN A 176 -23.71 -1.25 -1.05
N LYS A 177 -22.63 -0.47 -1.23
CA LYS A 177 -21.41 -0.95 -1.88
C LYS A 177 -20.68 -2.03 -1.08
N TYR A 178 -20.81 -2.00 0.25
CA TYR A 178 -20.10 -2.92 1.16
C TYR A 178 -20.97 -3.26 2.37
N PRO A 179 -20.76 -4.41 3.04
CA PRO A 179 -21.27 -4.57 4.39
C PRO A 179 -20.65 -3.51 5.31
N LEU A 180 -21.43 -3.01 6.27
CA LEU A 180 -20.97 -1.94 7.17
C LEU A 180 -19.78 -2.35 8.04
N ASP A 181 -19.52 -3.64 8.18
CA ASP A 181 -18.36 -4.13 8.93
C ASP A 181 -17.07 -4.21 8.11
N LEU A 182 -17.08 -4.10 6.76
CA LEU A 182 -15.88 -4.29 5.91
C LEU A 182 -14.68 -3.42 6.35
N PHE A 183 -14.94 -2.18 6.74
CA PHE A 183 -13.92 -1.23 7.18
C PHE A 183 -13.72 -1.22 8.71
N THR A 184 -13.99 -2.36 9.35
CA THR A 184 -13.87 -2.57 10.80
C THR A 184 -13.15 -3.89 11.08
N GLU A 185 -12.61 -4.05 12.28
CA GLU A 185 -11.99 -5.30 12.72
C GLU A 185 -12.98 -6.47 12.75
N SER A 186 -14.27 -6.17 12.94
CA SER A 186 -15.33 -7.17 12.97
C SER A 186 -15.49 -7.92 11.65
N PHE A 187 -15.11 -7.35 10.49
CA PHE A 187 -15.25 -8.02 9.20
C PHE A 187 -14.56 -9.39 9.19
N TYR A 188 -13.29 -9.41 9.62
CA TYR A 188 -12.49 -10.62 9.68
C TYR A 188 -13.06 -11.59 10.70
N TRP A 189 -13.30 -11.13 11.94
CA TRP A 189 -13.75 -12.00 13.03
C TRP A 189 -15.13 -12.62 12.77
N ASN A 190 -16.05 -11.86 12.18
CA ASN A 190 -17.38 -12.35 11.79
C ASN A 190 -17.31 -13.44 10.71
N ARG A 191 -16.24 -13.48 9.91
CA ARG A 191 -16.07 -14.35 8.74
C ARG A 191 -14.83 -15.24 8.84
N GLN A 192 -14.22 -15.38 10.01
CA GLN A 192 -12.89 -15.97 10.14
C GLN A 192 -12.82 -17.36 9.52
N CYS A 193 -13.76 -18.25 9.85
CA CYS A 193 -13.80 -19.59 9.27
C CYS A 193 -13.92 -19.56 7.74
N LEU A 194 -14.84 -18.75 7.19
CA LEU A 194 -15.04 -18.64 5.74
C LEU A 194 -13.79 -18.11 5.03
N ILE A 195 -13.15 -17.10 5.61
CA ILE A 195 -11.93 -16.47 5.06
C ILE A 195 -10.78 -17.48 5.09
N GLU A 196 -10.52 -18.12 6.23
CA GLU A 196 -9.43 -19.07 6.38
C GLU A 196 -9.62 -20.32 5.50
N ASP A 197 -10.84 -20.83 5.40
CA ASP A 197 -11.16 -21.95 4.51
C ASP A 197 -10.93 -21.57 3.03
N ARG A 198 -11.36 -20.37 2.62
CA ARG A 198 -11.11 -19.86 1.26
C ARG A 198 -9.61 -19.74 0.98
N LEU A 199 -8.84 -19.15 1.89
CA LEU A 199 -7.40 -18.99 1.75
C LEU A 199 -6.69 -20.35 1.66
N ASN A 200 -7.04 -21.29 2.54
CA ASN A 200 -6.49 -22.65 2.53
C ASN A 200 -6.83 -23.41 1.24
N ASN A 201 -8.06 -23.24 0.72
CA ASN A 201 -8.48 -23.84 -0.53
C ASN A 201 -7.73 -23.25 -1.72
N MET A 202 -7.52 -21.93 -1.75
CA MET A 202 -6.73 -21.27 -2.80
C MET A 202 -5.31 -21.83 -2.84
N GLU A 203 -4.65 -21.99 -1.70
CA GLU A 203 -3.29 -22.53 -1.65
C GLU A 203 -3.17 -23.98 -2.15
N LYS A 204 -4.25 -24.76 -2.02
CA LYS A 204 -4.31 -26.17 -2.45
C LYS A 204 -4.85 -26.37 -3.86
N SER A 205 -5.62 -25.42 -4.39
CA SER A 205 -6.25 -25.53 -5.71
C SER A 205 -5.26 -25.28 -6.84
N SER A 206 -5.58 -25.77 -8.03
CA SER A 206 -4.88 -25.39 -9.25
C SER A 206 -5.24 -23.96 -9.67
N VAL A 207 -4.44 -23.33 -10.53
CA VAL A 207 -4.78 -21.99 -11.08
C VAL A 207 -6.03 -22.10 -11.97
N GLU A 208 -6.20 -23.27 -12.58
CA GLU A 208 -7.27 -23.66 -13.48
C GLU A 208 -8.63 -23.75 -12.77
N ASP A 209 -8.67 -23.92 -11.45
CA ASP A 209 -9.91 -23.87 -10.66
C ASP A 209 -10.26 -22.44 -10.19
N LEU A 210 -9.24 -21.63 -9.93
CA LEU A 210 -9.39 -20.29 -9.36
C LEU A 210 -9.93 -19.28 -10.39
N ILE A 211 -9.35 -19.29 -11.59
CA ILE A 211 -9.67 -18.34 -12.66
C ILE A 211 -11.13 -18.48 -13.13
N PRO A 212 -11.69 -19.68 -13.39
CA PRO A 212 -13.11 -19.81 -13.75
C PRO A 212 -14.06 -19.33 -12.64
N SER A 213 -13.72 -19.53 -11.37
CA SER A 213 -14.52 -19.03 -10.25
C SER A 213 -14.58 -17.50 -10.26
N MET A 214 -13.43 -16.85 -10.40
CA MET A 214 -13.35 -15.39 -10.57
C MET A 214 -14.11 -14.92 -11.81
N LYS A 215 -14.01 -15.66 -12.94
CA LYS A 215 -14.69 -15.32 -14.20
C LYS A 215 -16.20 -15.38 -14.05
N LYS A 216 -16.70 -16.38 -13.35
CA LYS A 216 -18.14 -16.50 -13.04
C LYS A 216 -18.65 -15.30 -12.27
N VAL A 217 -17.92 -14.81 -11.27
CA VAL A 217 -18.27 -13.57 -10.56
C VAL A 217 -18.20 -12.39 -11.53
N TRP A 218 -17.14 -12.29 -12.34
CA TRP A 218 -17.02 -11.24 -13.35
C TRP A 218 -18.16 -11.22 -14.38
N ASP A 219 -18.68 -12.36 -14.83
CA ASP A 219 -19.71 -12.38 -15.87
C ASP A 219 -21.13 -12.22 -15.32
N THR A 220 -21.38 -12.68 -14.09
CA THR A 220 -22.73 -12.69 -13.51
C THR A 220 -23.13 -11.37 -12.87
N ARG A 221 -22.22 -10.40 -12.75
CA ARG A 221 -22.50 -9.08 -12.16
C ARG A 221 -22.70 -8.01 -13.23
N PRO A 222 -23.73 -7.16 -13.10
CA PRO A 222 -23.94 -6.05 -14.03
C PRO A 222 -22.81 -5.02 -13.97
N GLU A 223 -22.63 -4.24 -15.04
CA GLU A 223 -21.60 -3.19 -15.07
C GLU A 223 -21.82 -2.08 -14.03
N CYS A 224 -23.07 -1.85 -13.62
CA CYS A 224 -23.46 -0.86 -12.63
C CYS A 224 -23.37 -1.36 -11.17
N GLU A 225 -22.85 -2.58 -10.95
CA GLU A 225 -22.68 -3.16 -9.62
C GLU A 225 -21.84 -2.25 -8.70
N LEU A 226 -22.34 -1.99 -7.50
CA LEU A 226 -21.62 -1.20 -6.50
C LEU A 226 -20.63 -2.11 -5.78
N SER A 227 -19.40 -2.19 -6.29
CA SER A 227 -18.32 -2.98 -5.67
C SER A 227 -16.94 -2.42 -6.00
N ASP A 228 -15.88 -3.08 -5.51
CA ASP A 228 -14.50 -2.75 -5.86
C ASP A 228 -14.00 -3.37 -7.16
N ILE A 229 -14.87 -4.03 -7.93
CA ILE A 229 -14.55 -4.54 -9.27
C ILE A 229 -14.46 -3.36 -10.26
N GLN A 230 -13.25 -2.98 -10.67
CA GLN A 230 -13.01 -1.79 -11.51
C GLN A 230 -13.16 -2.02 -13.03
N ARG A 231 -14.35 -2.39 -13.51
CA ARG A 231 -14.61 -2.69 -14.94
C ARG A 231 -14.30 -1.54 -15.90
N LYS A 232 -14.41 -0.29 -15.45
CA LYS A 232 -14.10 0.89 -16.28
C LYS A 232 -12.60 1.10 -16.49
N LYS A 233 -11.76 0.54 -15.61
CA LYS A 233 -10.29 0.69 -15.64
C LYS A 233 -9.60 -0.56 -16.17
N MET A 234 -10.22 -1.73 -16.03
CA MET A 234 -9.60 -3.03 -16.26
C MET A 234 -10.50 -3.94 -17.08
N ASN A 235 -9.89 -4.74 -17.95
CA ASN A 235 -10.56 -5.83 -18.64
C ASN A 235 -10.20 -7.18 -17.99
N TRP A 236 -10.98 -8.20 -18.32
CA TRP A 236 -10.80 -9.54 -17.78
C TRP A 236 -9.43 -10.14 -18.12
N ASP A 237 -8.96 -10.00 -19.36
CA ASP A 237 -7.72 -10.62 -19.83
C ASP A 237 -6.50 -10.21 -19.00
N LYS A 238 -6.44 -8.94 -18.60
CA LYS A 238 -5.36 -8.44 -17.72
C LYS A 238 -5.48 -9.00 -16.29
N ILE A 239 -6.70 -9.08 -15.75
CA ILE A 239 -6.94 -9.66 -14.41
C ILE A 239 -6.53 -11.12 -14.40
N GLU A 240 -6.90 -11.88 -15.44
CA GLU A 240 -6.53 -13.28 -15.60
C GLU A 240 -5.01 -13.45 -15.73
N ALA A 241 -4.36 -12.67 -16.60
CA ALA A 241 -2.90 -12.74 -16.79
C ALA A 241 -2.14 -12.47 -15.48
N ILE A 242 -2.53 -11.43 -14.74
CA ILE A 242 -1.88 -11.07 -13.47
C ILE A 242 -2.12 -12.13 -12.40
N SER A 243 -3.34 -12.66 -12.31
CA SER A 243 -3.67 -13.73 -11.38
C SER A 243 -2.84 -14.99 -11.67
N LYS A 244 -2.63 -15.33 -12.95
CA LYS A 244 -1.77 -16.43 -13.38
C LYS A 244 -0.29 -16.18 -13.08
N CYS A 245 0.22 -14.95 -13.27
CA CYS A 245 1.61 -14.60 -12.94
C CYS A 245 1.87 -14.60 -11.43
N LEU A 246 0.93 -14.14 -10.61
CA LEU A 246 1.06 -14.19 -9.14
C LEU A 246 1.03 -15.61 -8.62
N GLY A 247 0.15 -16.44 -9.18
CA GLY A 247 -0.14 -17.77 -8.67
C GLY A 247 -0.96 -17.74 -7.38
N ASN A 248 -1.56 -18.88 -7.06
CA ASN A 248 -2.57 -18.96 -6.01
C ASN A 248 -2.04 -18.63 -4.61
N ARG A 249 -0.80 -19.04 -4.30
CA ARG A 249 -0.17 -18.77 -3.00
C ARG A 249 0.01 -17.28 -2.76
N SER A 250 0.58 -16.55 -3.73
CA SER A 250 0.78 -15.10 -3.63
C SER A 250 -0.56 -14.36 -3.53
N LEU A 251 -1.56 -14.80 -4.29
CA LEU A 251 -2.93 -14.28 -4.19
C LEU A 251 -3.53 -14.50 -2.80
N ALA A 252 -3.39 -15.69 -2.21
CA ALA A 252 -3.87 -15.98 -0.86
C ALA A 252 -3.17 -15.08 0.18
N ILE A 253 -1.85 -14.92 0.09
CA ILE A 253 -1.08 -14.05 0.98
C ILE A 253 -1.57 -12.60 0.92
N ILE A 254 -1.79 -12.07 -0.28
CA ILE A 254 -2.29 -10.70 -0.46
C ILE A 254 -3.73 -10.57 0.05
N CYS A 255 -4.60 -11.51 -0.30
CA CYS A 255 -6.01 -11.51 0.14
C CYS A 255 -6.14 -11.64 1.66
N ARG A 256 -5.30 -12.45 2.31
CA ARG A 256 -5.24 -12.58 3.77
C ARG A 256 -4.98 -11.23 4.44
N ARG A 257 -4.00 -10.48 3.94
CA ARG A 257 -3.68 -9.14 4.45
C ARG A 257 -4.85 -8.17 4.29
N LEU A 258 -5.51 -8.18 3.14
CA LEU A 258 -6.71 -7.38 2.92
C LEU A 258 -7.88 -7.79 3.83
N ALA A 259 -8.10 -9.08 4.02
CA ALA A 259 -9.20 -9.58 4.85
C ALA A 259 -9.01 -9.24 6.34
N LEU A 260 -7.78 -9.30 6.85
CA LEU A 260 -7.45 -9.00 8.25
C LEU A 260 -7.72 -7.54 8.63
N ASP A 261 -7.45 -6.60 7.72
CA ASP A 261 -7.73 -5.18 7.93
C ASP A 261 -7.89 -4.46 6.60
N TYR A 262 -9.09 -4.57 6.02
CA TYR A 262 -9.39 -3.94 4.73
C TYR A 262 -9.28 -2.41 4.84
N ARG A 263 -9.72 -1.85 5.96
CA ARG A 263 -9.69 -0.40 6.22
C ARG A 263 -8.29 0.18 6.04
N TYR A 264 -7.27 -0.49 6.57
CA TYR A 264 -5.91 -0.01 6.45
C TYR A 264 -5.23 -0.45 5.15
N ASN A 265 -5.41 -1.72 4.76
CA ASN A 265 -4.61 -2.34 3.70
C ASN A 265 -5.15 -2.12 2.28
N HIS A 266 -6.40 -1.67 2.08
CA HIS A 266 -6.93 -1.42 0.72
C HIS A 266 -6.21 -0.27 -0.01
N SER A 267 -5.39 0.52 0.68
CA SER A 267 -4.60 1.63 0.13
C SER A 267 -3.10 1.48 0.40
N GLY A 268 -2.29 2.23 -0.34
CA GLY A 268 -0.83 2.22 -0.24
C GLY A 268 -0.14 1.04 -0.94
N PHE A 269 -0.86 0.28 -1.76
CA PHE A 269 -0.28 -0.73 -2.63
C PHE A 269 0.57 -0.06 -3.74
N PRO A 270 1.63 -0.70 -4.27
CA PRO A 270 2.52 -0.08 -5.23
C PRO A 270 1.82 0.44 -6.49
N ASP A 271 2.36 1.53 -7.04
CA ASP A 271 1.82 2.24 -8.20
C ASP A 271 1.63 1.32 -9.42
N LEU A 272 2.72 0.69 -9.86
CA LEU A 272 2.78 -0.09 -11.09
C LEU A 272 2.69 -1.59 -10.81
N THR A 273 1.95 -2.28 -11.68
CA THR A 273 2.02 -3.74 -11.81
C THR A 273 2.67 -4.06 -13.14
N MET A 274 3.86 -4.66 -13.11
CA MET A 274 4.62 -5.09 -14.29
C MET A 274 4.52 -6.60 -14.41
N TRP A 275 4.21 -7.15 -15.58
CA TRP A 275 4.11 -8.61 -15.74
C TRP A 275 4.50 -9.09 -17.13
N ASN A 276 4.81 -10.38 -17.20
CA ASN A 276 5.10 -11.10 -18.43
C ASN A 276 4.37 -12.44 -18.40
N PRO A 277 3.28 -12.61 -19.17
CA PRO A 277 2.49 -13.85 -19.18
C PRO A 277 3.29 -15.07 -19.65
N LEU A 278 4.28 -14.88 -20.53
CA LEU A 278 5.06 -15.98 -21.12
C LEU A 278 6.06 -16.56 -20.11
N THR A 279 6.74 -15.68 -19.37
CA THR A 279 7.73 -16.08 -18.35
C THR A 279 7.14 -16.23 -16.95
N LYS A 280 5.83 -15.95 -16.80
CA LYS A 280 5.10 -15.87 -15.53
C LYS A 280 5.74 -14.93 -14.51
N GLN A 281 6.48 -13.93 -14.97
CA GLN A 281 7.07 -12.91 -14.11
C GLN A 281 6.04 -11.84 -13.77
N ILE A 282 6.11 -11.34 -12.54
CA ILE A 282 5.37 -10.17 -12.09
C ILE A 282 6.24 -9.40 -11.10
N SER A 283 6.13 -8.09 -11.08
CA SER A 283 6.72 -7.21 -10.06
C SER A 283 5.82 -6.02 -9.79
N PHE A 284 5.75 -5.63 -8.52
CA PHE A 284 5.04 -4.44 -8.07
C PHE A 284 6.03 -3.31 -7.81
N VAL A 285 5.90 -2.21 -8.55
CA VAL A 285 6.88 -1.13 -8.56
C VAL A 285 6.28 0.15 -8.00
N GLU A 286 6.92 0.70 -6.98
CA GLU A 286 6.56 1.97 -6.36
C GLU A 286 7.44 3.08 -6.93
N VAL A 287 6.85 4.09 -7.57
CA VAL A 287 7.58 5.13 -8.30
C VAL A 287 7.78 6.36 -7.40
N LYS A 288 9.00 6.87 -7.35
CA LYS A 288 9.33 8.08 -6.58
C LYS A 288 10.16 9.05 -7.39
N THR A 289 9.79 10.33 -7.33
CA THR A 289 10.63 11.40 -7.86
C THR A 289 11.62 11.91 -6.82
N ASP A 290 12.58 12.75 -7.21
CA ASP A 290 13.57 13.34 -6.30
C ASP A 290 12.96 14.08 -5.08
N SER A 291 11.72 14.56 -5.19
CA SER A 291 11.02 15.28 -4.11
C SER A 291 10.13 14.38 -3.25
N ASP A 292 9.87 13.14 -3.67
CA ASP A 292 8.86 12.30 -3.06
C ASP A 292 9.47 11.35 -2.04
N LYS A 293 8.72 11.10 -0.96
CA LYS A 293 9.05 10.08 0.02
C LYS A 293 7.94 9.04 0.04
N PRO A 294 8.27 7.74 0.17
CA PRO A 294 7.25 6.73 0.36
C PRO A 294 6.50 6.94 1.66
N SER A 295 5.19 6.72 1.62
CA SER A 295 4.37 6.69 2.82
C SER A 295 4.67 5.41 3.62
N ILE A 296 4.33 5.42 4.92
CA ILE A 296 4.52 4.22 5.76
C ILE A 296 3.73 3.01 5.25
N LYS A 297 2.51 3.24 4.74
CA LYS A 297 1.67 2.20 4.12
C LYS A 297 2.35 1.56 2.92
N GLN A 298 2.98 2.37 2.08
CA GLN A 298 3.73 1.88 0.92
C GLN A 298 4.91 1.04 1.38
N ILE A 299 5.74 1.52 2.31
CA ILE A 299 6.89 0.74 2.82
C ILE A 299 6.42 -0.59 3.42
N GLN A 300 5.30 -0.61 4.15
CA GLN A 300 4.75 -1.82 4.73
C GLN A 300 4.22 -2.81 3.70
N TRP A 301 3.57 -2.33 2.65
CA TRP A 301 3.16 -3.17 1.53
C TRP A 301 4.37 -3.77 0.81
N MET A 302 5.36 -2.95 0.48
CA MET A 302 6.61 -3.40 -0.15
C MET A 302 7.32 -4.46 0.70
N ARG A 303 7.48 -4.21 2.01
CA ARG A 303 8.07 -5.22 2.91
C ARG A 303 7.25 -6.49 2.99
N TYR A 304 5.93 -6.40 3.04
CA TYR A 304 5.07 -7.58 3.09
C TYR A 304 5.19 -8.43 1.84
N LEU A 305 5.22 -7.80 0.67
CA LEU A 305 5.45 -8.48 -0.61
C LEU A 305 6.82 -9.17 -0.59
N GLN A 306 7.88 -8.44 -0.24
CA GLN A 306 9.25 -8.97 -0.17
C GLN A 306 9.40 -10.14 0.82
N CYS A 307 8.87 -10.02 2.05
CA CYS A 307 8.92 -11.09 3.05
C CYS A 307 8.16 -12.36 2.63
N ASN A 308 7.23 -12.23 1.69
CA ASN A 308 6.47 -13.34 1.13
C ASN A 308 6.99 -13.80 -0.24
N ASN A 309 8.19 -13.37 -0.65
CA ASN A 309 8.81 -13.69 -1.94
C ASN A 309 7.96 -13.25 -3.15
N ILE A 310 7.23 -12.14 -3.00
CA ILE A 310 6.52 -11.49 -4.10
C ILE A 310 7.38 -10.32 -4.55
N ASN A 311 7.80 -10.34 -5.82
CA ASN A 311 8.73 -9.36 -6.37
C ASN A 311 8.17 -7.94 -6.24
N THR A 312 9.00 -7.06 -5.71
CA THR A 312 8.67 -5.66 -5.54
C THR A 312 9.93 -4.81 -5.51
N GLU A 313 9.84 -3.58 -6.00
CA GLU A 313 10.98 -2.64 -5.98
C GLU A 313 10.54 -1.19 -6.03
N PHE A 314 11.40 -0.30 -5.53
CA PHE A 314 11.26 1.12 -5.78
C PHE A 314 11.85 1.48 -7.14
N CYS A 315 11.24 2.43 -7.84
CA CYS A 315 11.79 3.05 -9.02
C CYS A 315 11.93 4.56 -8.81
N TYR A 316 13.16 5.02 -8.58
CA TYR A 316 13.46 6.43 -8.40
C TYR A 316 13.79 7.08 -9.75
N ILE A 317 13.08 8.15 -10.09
CA ILE A 317 13.32 8.93 -11.31
C ILE A 317 13.64 10.39 -10.97
N GLY A 318 14.74 10.90 -11.52
CA GLY A 318 15.23 12.24 -11.19
C GLY A 318 16.72 12.41 -11.45
N THR A 319 17.26 13.55 -11.05
CA THR A 319 18.70 13.84 -11.15
C THR A 319 19.46 13.51 -9.87
N ASN A 320 18.75 13.26 -8.76
CA ASN A 320 19.32 12.99 -7.43
C ASN A 320 18.97 11.60 -6.88
N THR A 321 18.66 10.66 -7.77
CA THR A 321 18.11 9.35 -7.40
C THR A 321 19.07 8.49 -6.58
N THR A 322 20.38 8.67 -6.70
CA THR A 322 21.40 7.90 -5.95
C THR A 322 21.62 8.36 -4.51
N LYS A 323 20.98 9.45 -4.06
CA LYS A 323 21.25 10.05 -2.74
C LYS A 323 20.82 9.21 -1.53
N SER A 324 20.11 8.10 -1.71
CA SER A 324 19.88 7.12 -0.62
C SER A 324 21.16 6.33 -0.27
N LYS A 325 22.10 6.12 -1.20
CA LYS A 325 23.42 5.52 -0.90
C LYS A 325 24.31 6.47 -0.08
N ALA A 326 24.18 7.79 -0.28
CA ALA A 326 25.06 8.79 0.33
C ALA A 326 24.68 9.16 1.78
N ARG A 327 23.45 8.88 2.23
CA ARG A 327 23.00 9.24 3.58
C ARG A 327 23.48 8.31 4.70
N ASN A 328 24.21 7.23 4.38
CA ASN A 328 24.74 6.27 5.36
C ASN A 328 26.28 6.20 5.42
N VAL A 329 27.01 7.17 4.85
CA VAL A 329 28.48 7.19 4.96
C VAL A 329 29.00 8.27 5.90
N ASN A 330 28.21 9.30 6.22
CA ASN A 330 28.60 10.32 7.19
C ASN A 330 27.48 10.52 8.23
N ASN A 331 27.56 9.76 9.32
CA ASN A 331 27.21 10.18 10.68
C ASN A 331 27.72 9.15 11.68
#